data_AF-A0A961VVS3-F1
#
_entry.id   AF-A0A961VVS3-F1
#
_cell.length_a   1.000
_cell.length_b   1.000
_cell.length_c   1.000
_cell.angle_alpha   90.00
_cell.angle_beta   90.00
_cell.angle_gamma   90.00
#
_symmetry.space_group_name_H-M   'P 1'
#
loop_
_entity.id
_entity.type
_entity.pdbx_description
1 polymer ?
#
loop_
_entity_poly.entity_id
_entity_poly.type
_entity_poly.pdbx_seq_one_letter_code
_entity_poly.pdbx_strand_id
1 'polypeptide(L)'
;MNGRFNFPTRILQDALHEIHTDEATKWLMRRYYRNDDIARIDALLRMVSYSMREAEQIEEAAKRENLRLRLVAASQKGLVPVDVWQMDCDYATGSHLVWIEPTLEAWKALWDGVYEHAEGPVRIEIIPLEDWPSYEPQATRDLALEAFENGHPHYIGGF
;
A
#
# COMPACT_ATOMS: atom_id res chain seq x y z
N MET A 1 -1.24 29.04 7.38
CA MET A 1 -1.44 27.58 7.27
C MET A 1 -1.56 27.25 5.79
N ASN A 2 -0.48 26.79 5.16
CA ASN A 2 -0.51 26.38 3.76
C ASN A 2 -0.94 24.91 3.71
N GLY A 3 -2.23 24.66 3.54
CA GLY A 3 -2.76 23.34 3.27
C GLY A 3 -2.28 22.88 1.90
N ARG A 4 -1.19 22.11 1.85
CA ARG A 4 -0.82 21.36 0.65
C ARG A 4 -1.87 20.25 0.51
N PHE A 5 -2.77 20.40 -0.46
CA PHE A 5 -3.62 19.31 -0.90
C PHE A 5 -2.71 18.20 -1.46
N ASN A 6 -2.51 17.15 -0.67
CA ASN A 6 -1.74 15.99 -1.07
C ASN A 6 -2.67 15.08 -1.91
N PHE A 7 -2.97 15.51 -3.14
CA PHE A 7 -3.67 14.65 -4.08
C PHE A 7 -2.71 13.52 -4.46
N PRO A 8 -3.14 12.24 -4.38
CA PRO A 8 -2.33 11.13 -4.85
C PRO A 8 -1.94 11.38 -6.31
N THR A 9 -0.64 11.41 -6.59
CA THR A 9 -0.06 11.69 -7.91
C THR A 9 -0.72 10.86 -9.02
N ARG A 10 -1.13 9.63 -8.69
CA ARG A 10 -1.83 8.70 -9.58
C ARG A 10 -3.22 9.18 -10.03
N ILE A 11 -4.03 9.77 -9.14
CA ILE A 11 -5.37 10.29 -9.50
C ILE A 11 -5.26 11.44 -10.49
N LEU A 12 -4.24 12.29 -10.32
CA LEU A 12 -3.97 13.40 -11.24
C LEU A 12 -3.42 12.90 -12.58
N GLN A 13 -2.59 11.85 -12.60
CA GLN A 13 -2.12 11.25 -13.85
C GLN A 13 -3.27 10.59 -14.63
N ASP A 14 -4.17 9.87 -13.95
CA ASP A 14 -5.33 9.23 -14.57
C ASP A 14 -6.26 10.28 -15.19
N ALA A 15 -6.56 11.36 -14.46
CA ALA A 15 -7.34 12.48 -14.97
C ALA A 15 -6.67 13.19 -16.16
N LEU A 16 -5.34 13.37 -16.12
CA LEU A 16 -4.58 13.95 -17.24
C LEU A 16 -4.57 13.03 -18.48
N HIS A 17 -4.49 11.72 -18.28
CA HIS A 17 -4.57 10.75 -19.36
C HIS A 17 -5.95 10.73 -20.01
N GLU A 18 -7.01 10.80 -19.20
CA GLU A 18 -8.41 10.89 -19.66
C GLU A 18 -8.64 12.16 -20.50
N ILE A 19 -8.13 13.32 -20.05
CA ILE A 19 -8.16 14.58 -20.81
C ILE A 19 -7.40 14.47 -22.16
N HIS A 20 -6.27 13.76 -22.19
CA HIS A 20 -5.47 13.55 -23.41
C HIS A 20 -6.12 12.58 -24.41
N THR A 21 -6.99 11.69 -23.95
CA THR A 21 -7.59 10.63 -24.78
C THR A 21 -9.03 10.94 -25.17
N ASP A 22 -9.71 11.83 -24.44
CA ASP A 22 -11.08 12.23 -24.73
C ASP A 22 -11.17 13.17 -25.95
N GLU A 23 -11.76 12.64 -27.02
CA GLU A 23 -12.03 13.39 -28.24
C GLU A 23 -13.03 14.54 -28.04
N ALA A 24 -13.93 14.47 -27.05
CA ALA A 24 -14.85 15.56 -26.74
C ALA A 24 -14.11 16.76 -26.15
N THR A 25 -13.17 16.52 -25.24
CA THR A 25 -12.30 17.55 -24.67
C THR A 25 -11.39 18.17 -25.73
N LYS A 26 -10.77 17.37 -26.63
CA LYS A 26 -9.99 17.89 -27.76
C LYS A 26 -10.83 18.73 -28.71
N TRP A 27 -12.06 18.32 -28.99
CA TRP A 27 -12.98 19.06 -29.84
C TRP A 27 -13.35 20.42 -29.22
N LEU A 28 -13.67 20.46 -27.92
CA LEU A 28 -13.92 21.71 -27.19
C LEU A 28 -12.71 22.64 -27.23
N MET A 29 -11.50 22.10 -27.01
CA MET A 29 -10.28 22.92 -27.08
C MET A 29 -10.08 23.54 -28.47
N ARG A 30 -10.31 22.79 -29.55
CA ARG A 30 -10.26 23.30 -30.94
C ARG A 30 -11.31 24.35 -31.26
N ARG A 31 -12.46 24.32 -30.58
CA ARG A 31 -13.57 25.24 -30.81
C ARG A 31 -13.37 26.60 -30.13
N TYR A 32 -12.73 26.62 -28.96
CA TYR A 32 -12.65 27.82 -28.11
C TYR A 32 -11.26 28.46 -28.03
N TYR A 33 -10.19 27.73 -28.40
CA TYR A 33 -8.82 28.23 -28.33
C TYR A 33 -8.18 28.33 -29.71
N ARG A 34 -7.24 29.27 -29.88
CA ARG A 34 -6.45 29.34 -31.11
C ARG A 34 -5.54 28.12 -31.20
N ASN A 35 -5.20 27.69 -32.41
CA ASN A 35 -4.32 26.54 -32.63
C ASN A 35 -2.98 26.65 -31.88
N ASP A 36 -2.41 27.86 -31.78
CA ASP A 36 -1.19 28.11 -31.02
C ASP A 36 -1.37 27.94 -29.50
N ASP A 37 -2.54 28.29 -28.98
CA ASP A 37 -2.88 28.13 -27.56
C ASP A 37 -3.08 26.64 -27.23
N ILE A 38 -3.67 25.86 -28.14
CA ILE A 38 -3.83 24.40 -28.00
C ILE A 38 -2.47 23.70 -27.98
N ALA A 39 -1.55 24.07 -28.90
CA ALA A 39 -0.21 23.51 -28.94
C ALA A 39 0.58 23.81 -27.65
N ARG A 40 0.41 25.02 -27.09
CA ARG A 40 1.02 25.40 -25.80
C ARG A 40 0.43 24.60 -24.64
N ILE A 41 -0.89 24.42 -24.60
CA ILE A 41 -1.55 23.61 -23.57
C ILE A 41 -1.07 22.16 -23.64
N ASP A 42 -1.04 21.53 -24.83
CA ASP A 42 -0.54 20.16 -25.00
C ASP A 42 0.92 20.02 -24.54
N ALA A 43 1.78 20.98 -24.89
CA ALA A 43 3.17 20.99 -24.44
C ALA A 43 3.30 21.09 -22.90
N LEU A 44 2.50 21.95 -22.27
CA LEU A 44 2.46 22.08 -20.81
C LEU A 44 1.96 20.80 -20.14
N LEU A 45 0.90 20.17 -20.65
CA LEU A 45 0.36 18.92 -20.12
C LEU A 45 1.38 17.77 -20.20
N ARG A 46 2.12 17.67 -21.31
CA ARG A 46 3.21 16.69 -21.46
C ARG A 46 4.33 16.93 -20.45
N MET A 47 4.74 18.19 -20.25
CA MET A 47 5.77 18.54 -19.26
C MET A 47 5.33 18.16 -17.85
N VAL A 48 4.09 18.52 -17.46
CA VAL A 48 3.53 18.16 -16.15
C VAL A 48 3.48 16.65 -15.97
N SER A 49 2.98 15.92 -16.97
CA SER A 49 2.92 14.46 -16.95
C SER A 49 4.30 13.82 -16.79
N TYR A 50 5.32 14.35 -17.48
CA TYR A 50 6.69 13.90 -17.35
C TYR A 50 7.23 14.12 -15.92
N SER A 51 7.10 15.34 -15.39
CA SER A 51 7.55 15.67 -14.04
C SER A 51 6.85 14.85 -12.96
N MET A 52 5.56 14.52 -13.15
CA MET A 52 4.82 13.66 -12.23
C MET A 52 5.34 12.21 -12.23
N ARG A 53 5.65 11.65 -13.41
CA ARG A 53 6.26 10.32 -13.50
C ARG A 53 7.65 10.28 -12.88
N GLU A 54 8.45 11.32 -13.09
CA GLU A 54 9.76 11.45 -12.46
C GLU A 54 9.64 11.51 -10.92
N ALA A 55 8.69 12.29 -10.41
CA ALA A 55 8.42 12.36 -8.96
C ALA A 55 8.00 10.99 -8.39
N GLU A 56 7.16 10.25 -9.09
CA GLU A 56 6.72 8.91 -8.69
C GLU A 56 7.90 7.92 -8.66
N GLN A 57 8.75 7.93 -9.68
CA GLN A 57 9.96 7.09 -9.71
C GLN A 57 10.92 7.42 -8.56
N ILE A 58 11.11 8.70 -8.24
CA ILE A 58 11.92 9.13 -7.09
C ILE A 58 11.29 8.64 -5.78
N GLU A 59 9.97 8.76 -5.65
CA GLU A 59 9.25 8.31 -4.46
C GLU A 59 9.33 6.79 -4.28
N GLU A 60 9.17 6.02 -5.35
CA GLU A 60 9.32 4.55 -5.33
C GLU A 60 10.75 4.14 -4.97
N ALA A 61 11.76 4.79 -5.57
CA ALA A 61 13.16 4.56 -5.22
C ALA A 61 13.44 4.88 -3.75
N ALA A 62 12.88 5.99 -3.23
CA ALA A 62 13.02 6.37 -1.83
C ALA A 62 12.33 5.38 -0.88
N LYS A 63 11.13 4.88 -1.23
CA LYS A 63 10.44 3.83 -0.47
C LYS A 63 11.24 2.54 -0.43
N ARG A 64 11.78 2.12 -1.57
CA ARG A 64 12.61 0.92 -1.70
C ARG A 64 13.88 1.03 -0.87
N GLU A 65 14.56 2.17 -0.93
CA GLU A 65 15.78 2.41 -0.14
C GLU A 65 15.47 2.50 1.35
N ASN A 66 14.39 3.16 1.74
CA ASN A 66 13.96 3.21 3.14
C ASN A 66 13.68 1.81 3.70
N LEU A 67 12.96 0.97 2.95
CA LEU A 67 12.72 -0.42 3.32
C LEU A 67 14.03 -1.21 3.47
N ARG A 68 14.95 -1.05 2.52
CA ARG A 68 16.28 -1.67 2.59
C ARG A 68 17.02 -1.27 3.87
N LEU A 69 17.00 0.02 4.22
CA LEU A 69 17.62 0.53 5.45
C LEU A 69 16.95 -0.05 6.71
N ARG A 70 15.61 -0.18 6.71
CA ARG A 70 14.87 -0.80 7.82
C ARG A 70 15.23 -2.27 8.00
N LEU A 71 15.33 -3.04 6.93
CA LEU A 71 15.75 -4.45 6.98
C LEU A 71 17.17 -4.59 7.54
N VAL A 72 18.10 -3.73 7.10
CA VAL A 72 19.47 -3.73 7.62
C VAL A 72 19.50 -3.34 9.10
N ALA A 73 18.76 -2.29 9.48
CA ALA A 73 18.72 -1.80 10.86
C ALA A 73 18.07 -2.82 11.81
N ALA A 74 17.09 -3.60 11.35
CA ALA A 74 16.43 -4.64 12.14
C ALA A 74 17.21 -5.98 12.16
N SER A 75 18.35 -6.08 11.46
CA SER A 75 19.06 -7.35 11.31
C SER A 75 19.80 -7.76 12.59
N GLN A 76 19.50 -8.97 13.07
CA GLN A 76 20.22 -9.64 14.15
C GLN A 76 20.86 -10.94 13.64
N LYS A 77 22.17 -11.09 13.80
CA LYS A 77 22.92 -12.29 13.35
C LYS A 77 22.69 -12.61 11.86
N GLY A 78 22.45 -11.58 11.03
CA GLY A 78 22.22 -11.73 9.59
C GLY A 78 20.78 -12.09 9.20
N LEU A 79 19.83 -12.07 10.13
CA LEU A 79 18.41 -12.31 9.87
C LEU A 79 17.56 -11.17 10.42
N VAL A 80 16.38 -10.96 9.85
CA VAL A 80 15.40 -9.94 10.28
C VAL A 80 14.18 -10.65 10.84
N PRO A 81 13.76 -10.35 12.08
CA PRO A 81 12.51 -10.85 12.63
C PRO A 81 11.32 -10.08 12.02
N VAL A 82 10.33 -10.82 11.53
CA VAL A 82 9.12 -10.30 10.92
C VAL A 82 7.91 -10.94 11.58
N ASP A 83 6.95 -10.12 12.01
CA ASP A 83 5.63 -10.56 12.44
C ASP A 83 4.72 -10.70 11.22
N VAL A 84 4.06 -11.83 11.11
CA VAL A 84 3.00 -12.08 10.13
C VAL A 84 1.72 -12.33 10.89
N TRP A 85 0.83 -11.33 10.88
CA TRP A 85 -0.52 -11.44 11.40
C TRP A 85 -1.50 -11.72 10.27
N GLN A 86 -2.44 -12.63 10.50
CA GLN A 86 -3.45 -13.05 9.53
C GLN A 86 -4.82 -13.18 10.21
N MET A 87 -5.85 -13.04 9.40
CA MET A 87 -7.23 -13.42 9.71
C MET A 87 -7.73 -14.35 8.60
N ASP A 88 -8.37 -15.45 8.97
CA ASP A 88 -8.98 -16.38 8.03
C ASP A 88 -10.47 -16.05 7.79
N CYS A 89 -11.17 -16.94 7.08
CA CYS A 89 -12.55 -16.73 6.69
C CYS A 89 -13.58 -16.88 7.83
N ASP A 90 -13.23 -17.51 8.95
CA ASP A 90 -14.12 -17.66 10.11
C ASP A 90 -13.87 -16.61 11.21
N TYR A 91 -13.06 -15.60 10.90
CA TYR A 91 -12.64 -14.53 11.81
C TYR A 91 -11.72 -15.02 12.94
N ALA A 92 -11.10 -16.19 12.81
CA ALA A 92 -9.95 -16.52 13.63
C ALA A 92 -8.74 -15.69 13.18
N THR A 93 -8.03 -15.14 14.16
CA THR A 93 -6.86 -14.29 13.97
C THR A 93 -5.68 -14.87 14.72
N GLY A 94 -4.47 -14.62 14.25
CA GLY A 94 -3.25 -14.97 14.96
C GLY A 94 -2.05 -14.33 14.29
N SER A 95 -0.92 -14.29 15.00
CA SER A 95 0.35 -13.95 14.37
C SER A 95 1.45 -14.96 14.67
N HIS A 96 2.44 -15.00 13.78
CA HIS A 96 3.61 -15.84 13.94
C HIS A 96 4.86 -15.10 13.48
N LEU A 97 6.00 -15.57 13.99
CA LEU A 97 7.31 -15.00 13.68
C LEU A 97 7.96 -15.72 12.52
N VAL A 98 8.50 -14.95 11.58
CA VAL A 98 9.32 -15.43 10.48
C VAL A 98 10.66 -14.70 10.52
N TRP A 99 11.72 -15.42 10.19
CA TRP A 99 13.06 -14.85 10.04
C TRP A 99 13.44 -14.87 8.57
N ILE A 100 13.84 -13.72 8.04
CA ILE A 100 14.25 -13.58 6.64
C ILE A 100 15.64 -12.98 6.52
N GLU A 101 16.27 -13.16 5.36
CA GLU A 101 17.49 -12.43 5.02
C GLU A 101 17.18 -10.92 4.89
N PRO A 102 18.12 -10.01 5.22
CA PRO A 102 17.94 -8.56 5.14
C PRO A 102 18.04 -8.05 3.68
N THR A 103 17.34 -8.71 2.75
CA THR A 103 17.32 -8.41 1.32
C THR A 103 15.91 -8.05 0.88
N LEU A 104 15.80 -7.23 -0.16
CA LEU A 104 14.49 -6.86 -0.71
C LEU A 104 13.82 -8.05 -1.37
N GLU A 105 14.61 -8.97 -1.91
CA GLU A 105 14.19 -10.21 -2.53
C GLU A 105 13.53 -11.14 -1.51
N ALA A 106 14.14 -11.33 -0.33
CA ALA A 106 13.55 -12.15 0.73
C ALA A 106 12.27 -11.50 1.31
N TRP A 107 12.27 -10.19 1.50
CA TRP A 107 11.06 -9.46 1.91
C TRP A 107 9.92 -9.62 0.91
N LYS A 108 10.22 -9.47 -0.40
CA LYS A 108 9.24 -9.65 -1.45
C LYS A 108 8.73 -11.10 -1.50
N ALA A 109 9.61 -12.09 -1.39
CA ALA A 109 9.22 -13.49 -1.39
C ALA A 109 8.28 -13.83 -0.22
N LEU A 110 8.56 -13.30 0.98
CA LEU A 110 7.65 -13.41 2.12
C LEU A 110 6.29 -12.78 1.83
N TRP A 111 6.29 -11.54 1.31
CA TRP A 111 5.06 -10.82 0.99
C TRP A 111 4.21 -11.59 -0.03
N ASP A 112 4.81 -12.00 -1.15
CA ASP A 112 4.13 -12.73 -2.21
C ASP A 112 3.55 -14.05 -1.68
N GLY A 113 4.31 -14.83 -0.90
CA GLY A 113 3.86 -16.10 -0.34
C GLY A 113 2.73 -15.96 0.68
N VAL A 114 2.77 -14.91 1.51
CA VAL A 114 1.69 -14.65 2.48
C VAL A 114 0.40 -14.22 1.77
N TYR A 115 0.49 -13.37 0.74
CA TYR A 115 -0.68 -12.92 -0.01
C TYR A 115 -1.28 -14.01 -0.91
N GLU A 116 -0.47 -14.92 -1.44
CA GLU A 116 -0.95 -16.05 -2.25
C GLU A 116 -1.91 -16.97 -1.48
N HIS A 117 -1.73 -17.09 -0.17
CA HIS A 117 -2.52 -17.96 0.71
C HIS A 117 -3.44 -17.21 1.67
N ALA A 118 -3.58 -15.89 1.50
CA ALA A 118 -4.41 -15.08 2.37
C ALA A 118 -5.91 -15.34 2.11
N GLU A 119 -6.62 -15.89 3.10
CA GLU A 119 -8.08 -15.99 3.07
C GLU A 119 -8.77 -14.69 3.54
N GLY A 120 -8.04 -13.83 4.24
CA GLY A 120 -8.52 -12.57 4.77
C GLY A 120 -7.40 -11.52 4.91
N PRO A 121 -7.63 -10.45 5.68
CA PRO A 121 -6.64 -9.42 5.96
C PRO A 121 -5.33 -9.96 6.53
N VAL A 122 -4.22 -9.38 6.08
CA VAL A 122 -2.86 -9.72 6.52
C VAL A 122 -2.12 -8.44 6.88
N ARG A 123 -1.31 -8.50 7.95
CA ARG A 123 -0.29 -7.50 8.29
C ARG A 123 1.07 -8.20 8.37
N ILE A 124 2.07 -7.62 7.70
CA ILE A 124 3.46 -8.07 7.75
C ILE A 124 4.31 -6.90 8.24
N GLU A 125 5.02 -7.08 9.34
CA GLU A 125 5.73 -6.00 10.03
C GLU A 125 7.15 -6.42 10.42
N ILE A 126 8.13 -5.57 10.09
CA ILE A 126 9.51 -5.72 10.57
C ILE A 126 9.54 -5.32 12.03
N ILE A 127 9.98 -6.22 12.90
CA ILE A 127 10.11 -5.95 14.34
C ILE A 127 11.42 -5.17 14.56
N PRO A 128 11.37 -3.96 15.16
CA PRO A 128 12.58 -3.22 15.53
C PRO A 128 13.44 -4.02 16.51
N LEU A 129 14.76 -3.88 16.42
CA LEU A 129 15.69 -4.58 17.33
C LEU A 129 15.45 -4.19 18.80
N GLU A 130 15.05 -2.94 19.06
CA GLU A 130 14.73 -2.49 20.42
C GLU A 130 13.55 -3.24 21.05
N ASP A 131 12.56 -3.64 20.25
CA ASP A 131 11.33 -4.28 20.73
C ASP A 131 11.47 -5.81 20.81
N TRP A 132 12.43 -6.37 20.05
CA TRP A 132 12.63 -7.81 19.92
C TRP A 132 12.71 -8.60 21.24
N PRO A 133 13.47 -8.17 22.28
CA PRO A 133 13.61 -8.96 23.52
C PRO A 133 12.30 -9.18 24.28
N SER A 134 11.29 -8.35 24.05
CA SER A 134 9.97 -8.40 24.69
C SER A 134 8.85 -8.70 23.71
N TYR A 135 9.18 -8.98 22.45
CA TYR A 135 8.16 -9.19 21.44
C TYR A 135 7.46 -10.54 21.65
N GLU A 136 6.15 -10.49 21.82
CA GLU A 136 5.29 -11.67 21.85
C GLU A 136 4.30 -11.60 20.69
N PRO A 137 4.22 -12.64 19.84
CA PRO A 137 3.22 -12.71 18.79
C PRO A 137 1.82 -12.59 19.37
N GLN A 138 0.90 -11.98 18.62
CA GLN A 138 -0.48 -11.89 19.02
C GLN A 138 -1.06 -13.31 19.12
N ALA A 139 -1.55 -13.65 20.31
CA ALA A 139 -2.22 -14.91 20.57
C ALA A 139 -3.40 -15.12 19.61
N THR A 140 -3.65 -16.38 19.28
CA THR A 140 -4.80 -16.76 18.46
C THR A 140 -6.10 -16.35 19.15
N ARG A 141 -7.02 -15.75 18.38
CA ARG A 141 -8.33 -15.32 18.86
C ARG A 141 -9.38 -15.69 17.84
N ASP A 142 -10.50 -16.25 18.31
CA ASP A 142 -11.70 -16.49 17.50
C ASP A 142 -12.67 -15.33 17.73
N LEU A 143 -12.62 -14.33 16.86
CA LEU A 143 -13.44 -13.13 17.04
C LEU A 143 -14.93 -13.41 16.87
N ALA A 144 -15.28 -14.46 16.11
CA ALA A 144 -16.67 -14.88 15.98
C ALA A 144 -17.18 -15.41 17.31
N LEU A 145 -16.50 -16.36 17.95
CA LEU A 145 -16.85 -16.90 19.27
C LEU A 145 -16.85 -15.83 20.36
N GLU A 146 -15.85 -14.95 20.38
CA GLU A 146 -15.78 -13.85 21.35
C GLU A 146 -16.99 -12.91 21.25
N ALA A 147 -17.59 -12.74 20.05
CA ALA A 147 -18.81 -11.96 19.89
C ALA A 147 -20.02 -12.61 20.60
N PHE A 148 -20.06 -13.95 20.69
CA PHE A 148 -21.08 -14.69 21.43
C PHE A 148 -20.87 -14.61 22.95
N GLU A 149 -19.62 -14.66 23.41
CA GLU A 149 -19.27 -14.64 24.83
C GLU A 149 -19.51 -13.26 25.49
N ASN A 150 -19.37 -12.17 24.72
CA ASN A 150 -19.56 -10.80 25.22
C ASN A 150 -21.04 -10.37 25.36
N GLY A 151 -22.00 -11.29 25.21
CA GLY A 151 -23.42 -11.03 25.50
C GLY A 151 -24.12 -10.16 24.45
N HIS A 152 -23.58 -10.04 23.24
CA HIS A 152 -24.28 -9.38 22.15
C HIS A 152 -25.47 -10.25 21.68
N PRO A 153 -26.71 -9.75 21.73
CA PRO A 153 -27.88 -10.52 21.31
C PRO A 153 -27.83 -10.78 19.79
N HIS A 154 -27.79 -12.05 19.40
CA HIS A 154 -27.88 -12.47 18.00
C HIS A 154 -29.31 -12.95 17.73
N TYR A 155 -29.91 -12.40 16.67
CA TYR A 155 -31.21 -12.83 16.19
C TYR A 155 -31.04 -14.12 15.38
N ILE A 156 -31.49 -15.24 15.93
CA ILE A 156 -31.72 -16.46 15.15
C ILE A 156 -33.12 -16.35 14.56
N GLY A 157 -33.22 -15.86 13.33
CA GLY A 157 -34.47 -15.88 12.58
C GLY A 157 -34.85 -17.32 12.27
N GLY A 158 -35.89 -17.81 12.94
CA GLY A 158 -36.44 -19.14 12.68
C GLY A 158 -36.86 -19.28 11.22
N PHE A 159 -36.54 -20.45 10.64
CA PHE A 159 -37.04 -20.91 9.35
C PHE A 159 -38.56 -21.05 9.34
#